data_AF-A0A430BGE7-F1
#
_entry.id   AF-A0A430BGE7-F1
#
_cell.length_a   1.000
_cell.length_b   1.000
_cell.length_c   1.000
_cell.angle_alpha   90.00
_cell.angle_beta   90.00
_cell.angle_gamma   90.00
#
_symmetry.space_group_name_H-M   'P 1'
#
loop_
_entity.id
_entity.type
_entity.pdbx_description
1 polymer ?
#
loop_
_entity_poly.entity_id
_entity_poly.type
_entity_poly.pdbx_seq_one_letter_code
_entity_poly.pdbx_strand_id
1 'polypeptide(L)' 'MFVDFKDQPPPPPWQPPRRSRKLSRREQDILGGIIGVNLLLLLLAPIGGATLISALVALLR' A
#
# COMPACT_ATOMS: atom_id res chain seq x y z
N MET A 1 42.27 -11.77 30.32
CA MET A 1 41.80 -10.51 30.92
C MET A 1 40.27 -10.55 30.89
N PHE A 2 39.61 -10.32 32.02
CA PHE A 2 38.15 -10.23 32.09
C PHE A 2 37.75 -8.77 31.95
N VAL A 3 36.74 -8.47 31.13
CA VAL A 3 36.20 -7.13 30.96
C VAL A 3 35.35 -6.82 32.19
N ASP A 4 35.69 -5.74 32.91
CA ASP A 4 34.89 -5.23 34.02
C ASP A 4 33.73 -4.38 33.46
N PHE A 5 32.51 -4.73 33.83
CA PHE A 5 31.28 -4.10 33.30
C PHE A 5 30.71 -3.04 34.25
N LYS A 6 31.46 -2.62 35.27
CA LYS A 6 31.03 -1.61 36.24
C LYS A 6 30.58 -0.28 35.62
N ASP A 7 31.15 0.10 34.48
CA ASP A 7 30.86 1.37 33.82
C ASP A 7 29.84 1.25 32.67
N GLN A 8 29.16 0.10 32.51
CA GLN A 8 28.15 -0.03 31.47
C GLN A 8 26.84 0.70 31.86
N PRO A 9 26.38 1.67 31.05
CA PRO A 9 25.08 2.29 31.28
C PRO A 9 23.98 1.23 31.12
N PRO A 10 22.91 1.31 31.94
CA PRO A 10 21.80 0.37 31.84
C PRO A 10 21.16 0.44 30.45
N PRO A 11 20.64 -0.69 29.93
CA PRO A 11 19.94 -0.69 28.65
C PRO A 11 18.73 0.25 28.70
N PRO A 12 18.37 0.87 27.56
CA PRO A 12 17.23 1.76 27.52
C PRO A 12 15.96 0.99 27.91
N PRO A 13 15.02 1.66 28.60
CA PRO A 13 13.76 1.04 28.97
C PRO A 13 13.02 0.57 27.71
N TRP A 14 12.43 -0.63 27.79
CA TRP A 14 11.58 -1.15 26.73
C TRP A 14 10.45 -0.18 26.42
N GLN A 15 10.24 0.11 25.14
CA GLN A 15 9.13 0.94 24.68
C GLN A 15 8.13 0.06 23.93
N PRO A 16 6.81 0.19 24.22
CA PRO A 16 5.80 -0.49 23.43
C PRO A 16 5.86 -0.01 21.98
N PRO A 17 5.59 -0.88 21.00
CA PRO A 17 5.49 -0.47 19.61
C PRO A 17 4.45 0.64 19.47
N ARG A 18 4.80 1.69 18.72
CA ARG A 18 3.88 2.81 18.46
C ARG A 18 2.60 2.25 17.84
N ARG A 19 1.44 2.55 18.45
CA ARG A 19 0.14 2.16 17.91
C ARG A 19 0.04 2.68 16.47
N SER A 20 -0.19 1.80 15.51
CA SER A 20 -0.49 2.21 14.15
C SER A 20 -1.72 3.11 14.16
N ARG A 21 -1.70 4.19 13.37
CA ARG A 21 -2.87 5.05 13.22
C ARG A 21 -3.96 4.23 12.56
N LYS A 22 -5.12 4.13 13.22
CA LYS A 22 -6.33 3.60 12.60
C LYS A 22 -6.80 4.60 11.55
N LEU A 23 -7.25 4.10 10.41
CA LEU A 23 -7.90 4.93 9.39
C LEU A 23 -9.13 5.61 10.00
N SER A 24 -9.27 6.90 9.75
CA SER A 24 -10.51 7.64 9.96
C SER A 24 -11.62 7.09 9.05
N ARG A 25 -12.89 7.35 9.39
CA ARG A 25 -14.04 6.93 8.57
C ARG A 25 -13.91 7.40 7.12
N ARG A 26 -13.51 8.67 6.92
CA ARG A 26 -13.30 9.24 5.59
C ARG A 26 -12.22 8.51 4.79
N GLU A 27 -11.12 8.13 5.44
CA GLU A 27 -10.05 7.36 4.76
C GLU A 27 -10.51 5.95 4.39
N GLN A 28 -11.34 5.32 5.24
CA GLN A 28 -11.95 4.02 4.92
C GLN A 28 -12.90 4.11 3.72
N ASP A 29 -13.74 5.15 3.68
CA ASP A 29 -14.67 5.38 2.57
C ASP A 29 -13.93 5.62 1.25
N ILE A 30 -12.87 6.45 1.28
CA ILE A 30 -12.00 6.69 0.12
C ILE A 30 -11.32 5.40 -0.33
N LEU A 31 -10.75 4.64 0.60
CA LEU A 31 -10.07 3.38 0.28
C LEU A 31 -11.04 2.37 -0.32
N GLY A 32 -12.25 2.25 0.25
CA GLY A 32 -13.32 1.41 -0.29
C GLY A 32 -13.71 1.81 -1.71
N GLY A 33 -13.84 3.12 -1.96
CA GLY A 33 -14.08 3.66 -3.30
C GLY A 33 -12.98 3.30 -4.30
N ILE A 34 -11.71 3.47 -3.93
CA ILE A 34 -10.55 3.11 -4.77
C ILE A 34 -10.58 1.63 -5.12
N ILE A 35 -10.83 0.76 -4.14
CA ILE A 35 -10.93 -0.69 -4.36
C ILE A 35 -12.09 -0.99 -5.32
N GLY A 36 -13.27 -0.43 -5.09
CA GLY A 36 -14.44 -0.62 -5.95
C GLY A 36 -14.19 -0.21 -7.39
N VAL A 37 -13.60 0.97 -7.61
CA VAL A 37 -13.24 1.46 -8.94
C VAL A 37 -12.23 0.51 -9.62
N ASN A 38 -11.21 0.04 -8.92
CA ASN A 38 -10.23 -0.88 -9.50
C ASN A 38 -10.87 -2.21 -9.89
N LEU A 39 -11.79 -2.75 -9.09
CA LEU A 39 -12.52 -3.97 -9.44
C LEU A 39 -13.41 -3.78 -10.67
N LEU A 40 -14.08 -2.64 -10.78
CA LEU A 40 -14.85 -2.30 -11.98
C LEU A 40 -13.94 -2.19 -13.21
N LEU A 41 -12.82 -1.48 -13.09
CA LEU A 41 -11.84 -1.37 -14.16
C LEU A 41 -11.25 -2.72 -14.54
N LEU A 42 -11.04 -3.65 -13.60
CA LEU A 42 -10.56 -5.00 -13.91
C LEU A 42 -11.49 -5.74 -14.90
N LEU A 43 -12.80 -5.49 -14.81
CA LEU A 43 -13.80 -6.11 -15.70
C LEU A 43 -14.03 -5.31 -16.99
N LEU A 44 -14.01 -3.99 -16.89
CA LEU A 44 -14.27 -3.10 -18.03
C LEU A 44 -13.03 -2.89 -18.91
N ALA A 45 -11.82 -2.90 -18.35
CA ALA A 45 -10.58 -2.70 -19.09
C ALA A 45 -10.30 -3.81 -20.12
N PRO A 46 -10.64 -5.09 -19.94
CA PRO A 46 -10.59 -6.07 -21.02
C PRO A 46 -11.51 -5.72 -22.21
N ILE A 47 -12.70 -5.20 -21.91
CA ILE A 47 -13.69 -4.79 -22.92
C ILE A 47 -13.19 -3.54 -23.67
N GLY A 48 -12.79 -2.50 -22.93
CA GLY A 48 -12.25 -1.26 -23.52
C GLY A 48 -10.85 -1.42 -24.09
N GLY A 49 -10.06 -2.35 -23.56
CA GLY A 49 -8.70 -2.68 -23.98
C GLY A 49 -8.70 -3.32 -25.36
N ALA A 50 -9.66 -4.20 -25.64
CA ALA A 50 -9.88 -4.71 -27.00
C ALA A 50 -10.14 -3.56 -27.97
N THR A 51 -10.93 -2.55 -27.58
CA THR A 51 -11.18 -1.35 -28.39
C THR A 51 -9.91 -0.52 -28.60
N LEU A 52 -9.12 -0.29 -27.56
CA LEU A 52 -7.86 0.46 -27.65
C LEU A 52 -6.82 -0.26 -28.53
N ILE A 53 -6.66 -1.56 -28.35
CA ILE A 53 -5.80 -2.41 -29.20
C ILE A 53 -6.30 -2.38 -30.64
N SER A 54 -7.62 -2.52 -30.85
CA SER A 54 -8.22 -2.45 -32.18
C SER A 54 -7.98 -1.10 -32.85
N ALA A 55 -8.07 0.00 -32.11
CA ALA A 55 -7.78 1.35 -32.61
C ALA A 55 -6.28 1.53 -32.95
N LEU A 56 -5.39 1.00 -32.11
CA LEU A 56 -3.94 1.00 -32.37
C LEU A 56 -3.57 0.20 -33.62
N VAL A 57 -4.08 -1.03 -33.75
CA VAL A 57 -3.92 -1.85 -34.96
C VAL A 57 -4.50 -1.12 -36.17
N ALA A 58 -5.63 -0.42 -36.00
CA ALA A 58 -6.25 0.35 -37.06
C ALA A 58 -5.44 1.55 -37.54
N LEU A 59 -4.65 2.15 -36.65
CA LEU A 59 -3.81 3.29 -36.94
C LEU A 59 -2.47 2.89 -37.60
N LEU A 60 -1.99 1.67 -37.35
CA LEU A 60 -0.70 1.16 -37.81
C LEU A 60 -0.77 0.36 -39.13
N ARG A 61 -1.98 0.15 -39.68
CA ARG A 61 -2.23 -0.49 -40.97
C ARG A 61 -2.52 0.54 -42.04
#